data_AF-A0A8T6WSS6-F1
#
_entry.id   AF-A0A8T6WSS6-F1
#
_cell.length_a   1.000
_cell.length_b   1.000
_cell.length_c   1.000
_cell.angle_alpha   90.00
_cell.angle_beta   90.00
_cell.angle_gamma   90.00
#
_symmetry.space_group_name_H-M   'P 1'
#
loop_
_entity.id
_entity.type
_entity.pdbx_description
1 polymer ?
#
loop_
_entity_poly.entity_id
_entity_poly.type
_entity_poly.pdbx_seq_one_letter_code
_entity_poly.pdbx_strand_id
1 'polypeptide(L)'
;MSSKSRSRGKRNEKETAKLLKARRLGTLGAVDVLGEYAVECKSSEDKYIPKWFKKMWAQAVRHAEKEKKPPVVQLHKHGQRRANDWIILRLKDFVKLLEKSRPDDDK
;
A
#
# COMPACT_ATOMS: atom_id res chain seq x y z
N MET A 1 -2.11 -2.84 -23.95
CA MET A 1 -1.77 -3.74 -22.82
C MET A 1 -1.92 -5.20 -23.24
N SER A 2 -0.94 -6.05 -22.90
CA SER A 2 -1.01 -7.51 -23.12
C SER A 2 -2.00 -8.20 -22.17
N SER A 3 -2.57 -9.35 -22.58
CA SER A 3 -3.44 -10.20 -21.75
C SER A 3 -2.78 -10.59 -20.41
N LYS A 4 -1.48 -10.89 -20.44
CA LYS A 4 -0.66 -11.18 -19.24
C LYS A 4 -0.57 -10.01 -18.26
N SER A 5 -0.53 -8.77 -18.77
CA SER A 5 -0.50 -7.58 -17.90
C SER A 5 -1.84 -7.39 -17.20
N ARG A 6 -2.94 -7.63 -17.91
CA ARG A 6 -4.29 -7.54 -17.34
C ARG A 6 -4.54 -8.62 -16.28
N SER A 7 -4.07 -9.85 -16.50
CA SER A 7 -4.22 -10.91 -15.50
C SER A 7 -3.43 -10.64 -14.22
N ARG A 8 -2.21 -10.07 -14.33
CA ARG A 8 -1.42 -9.60 -13.17
C ARG A 8 -2.17 -8.55 -12.34
N GLY A 9 -2.78 -7.56 -13.00
CA GLY A 9 -3.59 -6.53 -12.33
C GLY A 9 -4.77 -7.12 -11.56
N LYS A 10 -5.59 -7.95 -12.22
CA LYS A 10 -6.73 -8.63 -11.58
C LYS A 10 -6.32 -9.49 -10.39
N ARG A 11 -5.16 -10.17 -10.49
CA ARG A 11 -4.61 -10.96 -9.37
C ARG A 11 -4.19 -10.05 -8.22
N ASN A 12 -3.51 -8.95 -8.50
CA ASN A 12 -3.11 -7.97 -7.48
C ASN A 12 -4.34 -7.45 -6.71
N GLU A 13 -5.38 -7.01 -7.41
CA GLU A 13 -6.63 -6.55 -6.79
C GLU A 13 -7.26 -7.62 -5.89
N LYS A 14 -7.31 -8.88 -6.35
CA LYS A 14 -7.89 -10.00 -5.60
C LYS A 14 -7.12 -10.26 -4.30
N GLU A 15 -5.79 -10.31 -4.37
CA GLU A 15 -4.96 -10.55 -3.18
C GLU A 15 -5.02 -9.36 -2.20
N THR A 16 -5.02 -8.13 -2.70
CA THR A 16 -5.21 -6.93 -1.85
C THR A 16 -6.54 -6.95 -1.13
N ALA A 17 -7.65 -7.26 -1.84
CA ALA A 17 -8.97 -7.38 -1.22
C ALA A 17 -9.00 -8.45 -0.11
N LYS A 18 -8.36 -9.61 -0.34
CA LYS A 18 -8.25 -10.67 0.66
C LYS A 18 -7.48 -10.21 1.90
N LEU A 19 -6.32 -9.59 1.73
CA LEU A 19 -5.47 -9.13 2.84
C LEU A 19 -6.15 -8.04 3.68
N LEU A 20 -6.92 -7.16 3.04
CA LEU A 20 -7.63 -6.08 3.72
C LEU A 20 -9.02 -6.48 4.24
N LYS A 21 -9.46 -7.73 4.03
CA LYS A 21 -10.84 -8.19 4.28
C LYS A 21 -11.88 -7.26 3.64
N ALA A 22 -11.59 -6.82 2.42
CA ALA A 22 -12.34 -5.81 1.69
C ALA A 22 -12.97 -6.39 0.41
N ARG A 23 -13.87 -5.63 -0.22
CA ARG A 23 -14.55 -6.04 -1.45
C ARG A 23 -13.80 -5.54 -2.68
N ARG A 24 -13.44 -6.43 -3.60
CA ARG A 24 -12.94 -6.06 -4.94
C ARG A 24 -14.08 -5.60 -5.83
N LEU A 25 -13.97 -4.41 -6.40
CA LEU A 25 -14.94 -3.86 -7.36
C LEU A 25 -14.50 -4.09 -8.82
N GLY A 26 -13.18 -4.12 -9.07
CA GLY A 26 -12.63 -4.26 -10.42
C GLY A 26 -13.01 -3.08 -11.34
N THR A 27 -13.07 -3.33 -12.65
CA THR A 27 -13.22 -2.28 -13.68
C THR A 27 -14.56 -1.53 -13.71
N LEU A 28 -15.51 -1.91 -12.86
CA LEU A 28 -16.85 -1.32 -12.79
C LEU A 28 -17.00 -0.30 -11.64
N GLY A 29 -15.99 -0.15 -10.78
CA GLY A 29 -16.02 0.77 -9.64
C GLY A 29 -15.17 2.03 -9.84
N ALA A 30 -15.43 3.07 -9.06
CA ALA A 30 -14.58 4.28 -8.98
C ALA A 30 -13.20 4.01 -8.37
N VAL A 31 -13.03 2.85 -7.71
CA VAL A 31 -11.80 2.37 -7.05
C VAL A 31 -11.75 0.84 -7.11
N ASP A 32 -10.55 0.26 -7.16
CA ASP A 32 -10.35 -1.18 -7.35
C ASP A 32 -10.85 -2.06 -6.18
N VAL A 33 -10.55 -1.65 -4.93
CA VAL A 33 -10.89 -2.37 -3.70
C VAL A 33 -11.51 -1.39 -2.69
N LEU A 34 -12.62 -1.78 -2.08
CA LEU A 34 -13.37 -0.96 -1.13
C LEU A 34 -13.66 -1.72 0.16
N GLY A 35 -13.26 -1.13 1.28
CA GLY A 35 -13.54 -1.58 2.65
C GLY A 35 -13.44 -0.40 3.60
N GLU A 36 -12.68 -0.53 4.68
CA GLU A 36 -12.32 0.59 5.56
C GLU A 36 -11.63 1.75 4.80
N TYR A 37 -10.89 1.42 3.74
CA TYR A 37 -10.33 2.38 2.81
C TYR A 37 -10.73 2.08 1.37
N ALA A 38 -10.75 3.13 0.56
CA ALA A 38 -10.79 3.05 -0.90
C ALA A 38 -9.36 2.89 -1.43
N VAL A 39 -9.05 1.72 -2.01
CA VAL A 39 -7.70 1.35 -2.43
C VAL A 39 -7.63 1.17 -3.94
N GLU A 40 -6.83 2.01 -4.58
CA GLU A 40 -6.43 1.85 -5.98
C GLU A 40 -5.24 0.88 -6.08
N CYS A 41 -5.38 -0.19 -6.85
CA CYS A 41 -4.39 -1.25 -6.96
C CYS A 41 -3.53 -1.06 -8.22
N LYS A 42 -2.23 -0.82 -8.02
CA LYS A 42 -1.26 -0.82 -9.12
C LYS A 42 -0.27 -1.95 -8.98
N SER A 43 0.07 -2.57 -10.11
CA SER A 43 1.19 -3.50 -10.22
C SER A 43 2.17 -2.94 -11.25
N SER A 44 3.46 -3.02 -10.97
CA SER A 44 4.51 -2.49 -11.84
C SER A 44 5.72 -3.40 -11.79
N GLU A 45 6.35 -3.61 -12.93
CA GLU A 45 7.65 -4.28 -12.98
C GLU A 45 8.70 -3.36 -12.37
N ASP A 46 9.70 -3.95 -11.72
CA ASP A 46 10.73 -3.23 -10.98
C ASP A 46 11.40 -2.13 -11.83
N LYS A 47 11.65 -2.39 -13.11
CA LYS A 47 12.29 -1.42 -14.03
C LYS A 47 11.51 -0.10 -14.19
N TYR A 48 10.22 -0.09 -13.93
CA TYR A 48 9.37 1.11 -14.03
C TYR A 48 9.26 1.88 -12.72
N ILE A 49 9.77 1.33 -11.61
CA ILE A 49 9.78 2.02 -10.32
C ILE A 49 10.96 3.01 -10.31
N PRO A 50 10.74 4.31 -10.04
CA PRO A 50 11.80 5.31 -10.06
C PRO A 50 12.96 4.97 -9.13
N LYS A 51 14.20 5.20 -9.58
CA LYS A 51 15.42 4.91 -8.79
C LYS A 51 15.43 5.64 -7.45
N TRP A 52 14.98 6.90 -7.41
CA TRP A 52 14.92 7.67 -6.16
C TRP A 52 13.98 7.03 -5.14
N PHE A 53 12.85 6.48 -5.59
CA PHE A 53 11.89 5.80 -4.74
C PHE A 53 12.50 4.54 -4.11
N LYS A 54 13.20 3.73 -4.93
CA LYS A 54 13.91 2.55 -4.45
C LYS A 54 14.98 2.89 -3.42
N LYS A 55 15.76 3.96 -3.65
CA LYS A 55 16.80 4.41 -2.72
C LYS A 55 16.21 4.84 -1.37
N MET A 56 15.18 5.69 -1.41
CA MET A 56 14.45 6.15 -0.23
C MET A 56 13.87 4.97 0.57
N TRP A 57 13.25 4.01 -0.11
CA TRP A 57 12.73 2.81 0.52
C TRP A 57 13.83 1.93 1.14
N ALA A 58 14.93 1.70 0.41
CA ALA A 58 16.07 0.94 0.91
C ALA A 58 16.70 1.57 2.16
N GLN A 59 16.79 2.90 2.20
CA GLN A 59 17.22 3.62 3.40
C GLN A 59 16.26 3.38 4.57
N ALA A 60 14.95 3.54 4.35
CA ALA A 60 13.94 3.30 5.39
C ALA A 60 14.03 1.88 5.96
N VAL A 61 14.16 0.85 5.11
CA VAL A 61 14.33 -0.55 5.54
C VAL A 61 15.59 -0.73 6.38
N ARG A 62 16.73 -0.26 5.89
CA ARG A 62 18.04 -0.42 6.56
C ARG A 62 18.06 0.17 7.96
N HIS A 63 17.42 1.34 8.15
CA HIS A 63 17.40 2.01 9.45
C HIS A 63 16.33 1.43 10.37
N ALA A 64 15.15 1.06 9.85
CA ALA A 64 14.08 0.48 10.65
C ALA A 64 14.45 -0.90 11.21
N GLU A 65 15.22 -1.70 10.47
CA GLU A 65 15.70 -3.01 10.94
C GLU A 65 16.61 -2.90 12.16
N LYS A 66 17.51 -1.90 12.18
CA LYS A 66 18.37 -1.62 13.35
C LYS A 66 17.54 -1.30 14.60
N GLU A 67 16.46 -0.58 14.42
CA GLU A 67 15.55 -0.18 15.50
C GLU A 67 14.46 -1.23 15.80
N LYS A 68 14.44 -2.35 15.08
CA LYS A 68 13.38 -3.38 15.15
C LYS A 68 11.96 -2.78 14.99
N LYS A 69 11.81 -1.79 14.11
CA LYS A 69 10.54 -1.12 13.79
C LYS A 69 10.09 -1.41 12.35
N PRO A 70 8.79 -1.24 12.02
CA PRO A 70 8.34 -1.21 10.63
C PRO A 70 8.96 -0.03 9.87
N PRO A 71 9.45 -0.24 8.62
CA PRO A 71 9.92 0.86 7.79
C PRO A 71 8.75 1.69 7.28
N VAL A 72 8.90 3.01 7.38
CA VAL A 72 7.96 3.99 6.85
C VAL A 72 8.76 5.05 6.12
N VAL A 73 8.24 5.47 4.97
CA VAL A 73 8.68 6.67 4.29
C VAL A 73 7.57 7.70 4.41
N GLN A 74 7.93 8.90 4.84
CA GLN A 74 7.10 10.08 4.74
C GLN A 74 7.66 10.97 3.62
N LEU A 75 6.82 11.38 2.68
CA LEU A 75 7.18 12.27 1.58
C LEU A 75 6.33 13.54 1.64
N HIS A 76 6.99 14.67 1.85
CA HIS A 76 6.36 15.98 1.90
C HIS A 76 6.51 16.69 0.56
N LYS A 77 5.42 17.30 0.06
CA LYS A 77 5.49 18.27 -1.03
C LYS A 77 5.62 19.68 -0.46
N HIS A 78 6.75 20.33 -0.73
CA HIS A 78 6.99 21.71 -0.31
C HIS A 78 5.83 22.63 -0.71
N GLY A 79 5.42 23.48 0.24
CA GLY A 79 4.29 24.39 0.08
C GLY A 79 2.91 23.78 0.38
N GLN A 80 2.83 22.50 0.77
CA GLN A 80 1.57 21.88 1.22
C GLN A 80 1.48 21.76 2.75
N ARG A 81 0.26 21.53 3.26
CA ARG A 81 0.04 21.19 4.66
C ARG A 81 0.59 19.79 4.93
N ARG A 82 1.29 19.61 6.06
CA ARG A 82 1.86 18.32 6.50
C ARG A 82 0.84 17.19 6.62
N ALA A 83 -0.42 17.52 6.90
CA ALA A 83 -1.52 16.56 6.95
C ALA A 83 -1.76 15.83 5.61
N ASN A 84 -1.23 16.35 4.50
CA ASN A 84 -1.35 15.77 3.16
C ASN A 84 -0.08 15.02 2.72
N ASP A 85 0.89 14.83 3.62
CA ASP A 85 2.12 14.13 3.29
C ASP A 85 1.84 12.67 2.93
N TRP A 86 2.57 12.15 1.94
CA TRP A 86 2.40 10.77 1.53
C TRP A 86 3.14 9.85 2.47
N ILE A 87 2.45 8.81 2.93
CA ILE A 87 3.02 7.75 3.76
C ILE A 87 3.12 6.48 2.92
N ILE A 88 4.30 5.90 2.87
CA ILE A 88 4.55 4.62 2.22
C ILE A 88 5.03 3.64 3.28
N LEU A 89 4.38 2.48 3.32
CA LEU A 89 4.69 1.38 4.24
C LEU A 89 4.49 0.04 3.51
N ARG A 90 4.97 -1.06 4.10
CA ARG A 90 4.67 -2.40 3.58
C ARG A 90 3.20 -2.71 3.81
N LEU A 91 2.56 -3.35 2.85
CA LEU A 91 1.17 -3.82 3.00
C LEU A 91 0.97 -4.66 4.26
N LYS A 92 1.93 -5.53 4.61
CA LYS A 92 1.86 -6.34 5.84
C LYS A 92 1.86 -5.50 7.12
N ASP A 93 2.55 -4.36 7.13
CA ASP A 93 2.61 -3.49 8.31
C ASP A 93 1.34 -2.64 8.38
N PHE A 94 0.79 -2.25 7.24
CA PHE A 94 -0.52 -1.59 7.15
C PHE A 94 -1.65 -2.47 7.66
N VAL A 95 -1.69 -3.74 7.25
CA VAL A 95 -2.67 -4.72 7.75
C VAL A 95 -2.57 -4.86 9.28
N LYS A 96 -1.36 -4.95 9.83
CA LYS A 96 -1.15 -5.02 11.28
C LYS A 96 -1.62 -3.76 12.01
N LEU A 97 -1.47 -2.58 11.41
CA LEU A 97 -1.98 -1.33 11.97
C LEU A 97 -3.51 -1.36 12.03
N LEU A 98 -4.16 -1.82 10.96
CA LEU A 98 -5.61 -1.97 10.90
C LEU A 98 -6.16 -2.96 11.92
N GLU A 99 -5.46 -4.08 12.13
CA GLU A 99 -5.86 -5.07 13.13
C GLU A 99 -5.77 -4.53 14.55
N LYS A 100 -4.79 -3.66 14.84
CA LYS A 100 -4.65 -3.01 16.16
C LYS A 100 -5.64 -1.87 16.41
N SER A 101 -6.15 -1.25 15.35
CA SER A 101 -7.09 -0.14 15.44
C SER A 101 -8.54 -0.58 15.45
N ARG A 102 -8.83 -1.84 15.13
CA ARG A 102 -10.15 -2.41 15.36
C ARG A 102 -10.35 -2.51 16.87
N PRO A 103 -11.47 -1.99 17.41
CA PRO A 103 -11.86 -2.30 18.77
C PRO A 103 -11.79 -3.81 18.95
N ASP A 104 -11.25 -4.30 20.07
CA ASP A 104 -11.41 -5.70 20.42
C ASP A 104 -12.92 -5.97 20.38
N ASP A 105 -13.37 -6.80 19.45
CA ASP A 105 -14.76 -7.24 19.41
C ASP A 105 -15.07 -7.77 20.82
N ASP A 106 -16.01 -7.08 21.50
CA ASP A 106 -16.36 -7.28 22.90
C ASP A 106 -16.36 -8.77 23.27
N LYS A 107 -15.47 -9.15 24.20
CA LYS A 107 -15.56 -10.43 24.91
C LYS A 107 -16.67 -10.38 25.94
#